data_AF-A0A2G2ZLJ2-F1
#
_entry.id   AF-A0A2G2ZLJ2-F1
#
_cell.length_a   1.000
_cell.length_b   1.000
_cell.length_c   1.000
_cell.angle_alpha   90.00
_cell.angle_beta   90.00
_cell.angle_gamma   90.00
#
_symmetry.space_group_name_H-M   'P 1'
#
loop_
_entity.id
_entity.type
_entity.pdbx_description
1 polymer ?
#
loop_
_entity_poly.entity_id
_entity_poly.type
_entity_poly.pdbx_seq_one_letter_code
_entity_poly.pdbx_strand_id
1 'polypeptide(L)'
;MHLSSNKLSSIIQPSLGNLEDLVVLDLSSNNMVGSLPPEIGNLKVVTLIDLSVNQFSNEIPREIGGLQNLANLSLRHKKLQGAIPDSMSNMVGLEFLDLSHNNISGIIPKSLEKLQNLKYFNVSVNKLYGVIISGGPFKNLSILPQAEPLSTVRRERISYNELPQATDGLRESNLIGFGSFVCVKAFSAVELPLHFDTECEVQRSLRHRNLLKVITSCSNLDFKALVLQYMPNGSLEKYLYSHNYFLDIRQRLSIMIDVACALKNLHHGCSSPVIHCDLKPSNVFLDEDMVSHLRDFGISKLLGEDQGDLYTKTLATFGYIAPEYGQDGLVSTKCDVYSYGVMLLETFTRRKPSEFEEDLSLKQWASYSLPDAVIDVADTNLVPPTDNHVMKKLDCVASIMNVELDCLLTNMKDVVGILQMIRIQLLAC
;
A
#
# COMPACT_ATOMS: atom_id res chain seq x y z
N MET A 1 -11.06 8.92 -36.37
CA MET A 1 -12.22 8.12 -35.97
C MET A 1 -12.24 8.05 -34.45
N HIS A 2 -13.19 8.74 -33.83
CA HIS A 2 -13.39 8.75 -32.38
C HIS A 2 -14.71 8.08 -32.05
N LEU A 3 -14.66 6.89 -31.49
CA LEU A 3 -15.80 6.03 -31.17
C LEU A 3 -15.69 5.49 -29.73
N SER A 4 -14.92 6.16 -28.88
CA SER A 4 -14.75 5.77 -27.48
C SER A 4 -16.03 5.89 -26.66
N SER A 5 -16.09 5.15 -25.55
CA SER A 5 -17.20 5.17 -24.59
C SER A 5 -18.57 4.87 -25.22
N ASN A 6 -18.60 3.87 -26.11
CA ASN A 6 -19.81 3.36 -26.73
C ASN A 6 -20.10 1.92 -26.26
N LYS A 7 -21.11 1.28 -26.86
CA LYS A 7 -21.48 -0.12 -26.59
C LYS A 7 -21.08 -1.07 -27.73
N LEU A 8 -20.06 -0.72 -28.52
CA LEU A 8 -19.63 -1.53 -29.66
C LEU A 8 -19.10 -2.87 -29.17
N SER A 9 -19.60 -3.99 -29.70
CA SER A 9 -19.29 -5.34 -29.21
C SER A 9 -18.79 -6.31 -30.28
N SER A 10 -18.30 -5.78 -31.41
CA SER A 10 -17.81 -6.57 -32.54
C SER A 10 -16.27 -6.67 -32.54
N ILE A 11 -15.73 -7.42 -33.51
CA ILE A 11 -14.28 -7.50 -33.78
C ILE A 11 -13.81 -6.31 -34.62
N ILE A 12 -12.51 -6.02 -34.60
CA ILE A 12 -11.91 -5.14 -35.60
C ILE A 12 -11.76 -5.93 -36.91
N GLN A 13 -12.43 -5.47 -37.96
CA GLN A 13 -12.37 -6.12 -39.28
C GLN A 13 -11.02 -5.84 -39.96
N PRO A 14 -10.44 -6.82 -40.70
CA PRO A 14 -9.22 -6.62 -41.49
C PRO A 14 -9.28 -5.43 -42.45
N SER A 15 -10.48 -5.13 -42.98
CA SER A 15 -10.73 -4.00 -43.86
C SER A 15 -10.43 -2.64 -43.22
N LEU A 16 -10.28 -2.55 -41.89
CA LEU A 16 -9.80 -1.35 -41.21
C LEU A 16 -8.45 -0.90 -41.78
N GLY A 17 -7.57 -1.83 -42.14
CA GLY A 17 -6.24 -1.54 -42.71
C GLY A 17 -6.27 -0.83 -44.07
N ASN A 18 -7.43 -0.74 -44.72
CA ASN A 18 -7.59 -0.01 -45.99
C ASN A 18 -7.79 1.50 -45.78
N LEU A 19 -7.93 1.97 -44.53
CA LEU A 19 -8.08 3.38 -44.21
C LEU A 19 -6.71 4.08 -44.14
N GLU A 20 -6.03 4.18 -45.29
CA GLU A 20 -4.65 4.67 -45.39
C GLU A 20 -4.47 6.11 -44.86
N ASP A 21 -5.53 6.92 -44.90
CA ASP A 21 -5.55 8.32 -44.44
C ASP A 21 -5.96 8.49 -42.96
N LEU A 22 -6.17 7.40 -42.22
CA LEU A 22 -6.65 7.46 -40.84
C LEU A 22 -5.58 7.98 -39.88
N VAL A 23 -5.77 9.19 -39.36
CA VAL A 23 -4.84 9.83 -38.41
C VAL A 23 -5.05 9.38 -36.96
N VAL A 24 -6.31 9.20 -36.54
CA VAL A 24 -6.66 8.82 -35.17
C VAL A 24 -7.66 7.67 -35.17
N LEU A 25 -7.41 6.66 -34.34
CA LEU A 25 -8.33 5.58 -34.05
C LEU A 25 -8.50 5.46 -32.54
N ASP A 26 -9.62 5.95 -32.03
CA ASP A 26 -10.00 5.79 -30.63
C ASP A 26 -11.27 4.93 -30.54
N LEU A 27 -11.10 3.70 -30.08
CA LEU A 27 -12.15 2.72 -29.81
C LEU A 27 -12.20 2.36 -28.31
N SER A 28 -11.57 3.16 -27.46
CA SER A 28 -11.45 2.87 -26.03
C SER A 28 -12.80 2.78 -25.32
N SER A 29 -12.88 2.06 -24.20
CA SER A 29 -14.09 1.92 -23.38
C SER A 29 -15.31 1.43 -24.18
N ASN A 30 -15.16 0.26 -24.82
CA ASN A 30 -16.22 -0.43 -25.55
C ASN A 30 -16.26 -1.92 -25.11
N ASN A 31 -17.12 -2.73 -25.74
CA ASN A 31 -17.25 -4.17 -25.51
C ASN A 31 -16.61 -5.01 -26.62
N MET A 32 -15.64 -4.48 -27.37
CA MET A 32 -15.07 -5.16 -28.55
C MET A 32 -14.27 -6.40 -28.14
N VAL A 33 -14.32 -7.44 -28.98
CA VAL A 33 -13.76 -8.78 -28.72
C VAL A 33 -12.82 -9.21 -29.87
N GLY A 34 -12.19 -10.38 -29.72
CA GLY A 34 -11.35 -10.98 -30.76
C GLY A 34 -9.90 -10.50 -30.73
N SER A 35 -9.13 -10.86 -31.77
CA SER A 35 -7.73 -10.45 -31.93
C SER A 35 -7.59 -9.11 -32.64
N LEU A 36 -6.43 -8.48 -32.48
CA LEU A 36 -6.01 -7.37 -33.34
C LEU A 36 -5.67 -7.93 -34.74
N PRO A 37 -6.28 -7.44 -35.82
CA PRO A 37 -5.95 -7.90 -37.17
C PRO A 37 -4.54 -7.44 -37.58
N PRO A 38 -3.73 -8.27 -38.26
CA PRO A 38 -2.42 -7.87 -38.79
C PRO A 38 -2.48 -6.60 -39.66
N GLU A 39 -3.57 -6.41 -40.38
CA GLU A 39 -3.83 -5.27 -41.26
C GLU A 39 -3.84 -3.92 -40.53
N ILE A 40 -3.93 -3.90 -39.19
CA ILE A 40 -3.74 -2.68 -38.41
C ILE A 40 -2.39 -2.01 -38.71
N GLY A 41 -1.38 -2.79 -39.08
CA GLY A 41 -0.04 -2.31 -39.48
C GLY A 41 -0.01 -1.51 -40.79
N ASN A 42 -1.11 -1.48 -41.55
CA ASN A 42 -1.21 -0.76 -42.82
C ASN A 42 -1.60 0.72 -42.65
N LEU A 43 -2.02 1.15 -41.46
CA LEU A 43 -2.42 2.53 -41.19
C LEU A 43 -1.20 3.47 -41.10
N LYS A 44 -0.57 3.80 -42.24
CA LYS A 44 0.76 4.46 -42.25
C LYS A 44 0.79 5.88 -41.69
N VAL A 45 -0.31 6.61 -41.72
CA VAL A 45 -0.37 8.00 -41.23
C VAL A 45 -0.94 8.15 -39.82
N VAL A 46 -1.32 7.05 -39.17
CA VAL A 46 -1.95 7.08 -37.86
C VAL A 46 -0.96 7.55 -36.79
N THR A 47 -1.40 8.47 -35.94
CA THR A 47 -0.61 9.06 -34.86
C THR A 47 -1.11 8.63 -33.47
N LEU A 48 -2.38 8.25 -33.35
CA LEU A 48 -2.97 7.78 -32.10
C LEU A 48 -3.86 6.56 -32.33
N ILE A 49 -3.59 5.50 -31.58
CA ILE A 49 -4.44 4.32 -31.45
C ILE A 49 -4.72 4.09 -29.96
N ASP A 50 -5.96 4.27 -29.56
CA ASP A 50 -6.44 3.87 -28.23
C ASP A 50 -7.52 2.80 -28.37
N LEU A 51 -7.20 1.61 -27.89
CA LEU A 51 -8.11 0.47 -27.87
C LEU A 51 -8.36 -0.02 -26.44
N SER A 52 -7.97 0.76 -25.43
CA SER A 52 -8.01 0.37 -24.02
C SER A 52 -9.43 0.08 -23.52
N VAL A 53 -9.54 -0.66 -22.42
CA VAL A 53 -10.82 -0.98 -21.77
C VAL A 53 -11.78 -1.64 -22.77
N ASN A 54 -11.36 -2.79 -23.30
CA ASN A 54 -12.09 -3.65 -24.23
C ASN A 54 -11.76 -5.12 -23.90
N GLN A 55 -12.38 -6.08 -24.60
CA GLN A 55 -12.21 -7.51 -24.34
C GLN A 55 -11.34 -8.23 -25.40
N PHE A 56 -10.44 -7.51 -26.07
CA PHE A 56 -9.52 -8.11 -27.05
C PHE A 56 -8.63 -9.18 -26.38
N SER A 57 -8.35 -10.25 -27.12
CA SER A 57 -7.56 -11.40 -26.69
C SER A 57 -6.51 -11.77 -27.74
N ASN A 58 -5.78 -12.87 -27.50
CA ASN A 58 -4.66 -13.33 -28.34
C ASN A 58 -3.45 -12.39 -28.30
N GLU A 59 -2.49 -12.65 -29.19
CA GLU A 59 -1.23 -11.93 -29.27
C GLU A 59 -1.35 -10.59 -30.01
N ILE A 60 -0.38 -9.72 -29.77
CA ILE A 60 -0.22 -8.50 -30.55
C ILE A 60 0.44 -8.90 -31.89
N PRO A 61 -0.16 -8.60 -33.04
CA PRO A 61 0.40 -8.98 -34.33
C PRO A 61 1.74 -8.27 -34.57
N ARG A 62 2.72 -8.97 -35.12
CA ARG A 62 4.03 -8.39 -35.45
C ARG A 62 3.92 -7.24 -36.45
N GLU A 63 2.89 -7.22 -37.27
CA GLU A 63 2.60 -6.20 -38.27
C GLU A 63 2.35 -4.83 -37.63
N ILE A 64 2.06 -4.74 -36.31
CA ILE A 64 1.95 -3.47 -35.57
C ILE A 64 3.20 -2.59 -35.69
N GLY A 65 4.38 -3.21 -35.90
CA GLY A 65 5.64 -2.51 -36.16
C GLY A 65 5.64 -1.67 -37.45
N GLY A 66 4.66 -1.84 -38.33
CA GLY A 66 4.48 -1.05 -39.54
C GLY A 66 4.00 0.38 -39.30
N LEU A 67 3.62 0.72 -38.07
CA LEU A 67 3.05 2.02 -37.66
C LEU A 67 4.14 3.03 -37.24
N GLN A 68 4.95 3.45 -38.20
CA GLN A 68 6.15 4.26 -37.92
C GLN A 68 5.86 5.69 -37.44
N ASN A 69 4.70 6.25 -37.81
CA ASN A 69 4.24 7.59 -37.43
C ASN A 69 3.40 7.62 -36.14
N LEU A 70 3.14 6.46 -35.54
CA LEU A 70 2.30 6.37 -34.36
C LEU A 70 3.03 6.94 -33.14
N ALA A 71 2.45 7.96 -32.50
CA ALA A 71 2.97 8.59 -31.29
C ALA A 71 2.37 7.97 -30.02
N ASN A 72 1.07 7.65 -30.03
CA ASN A 72 0.36 7.10 -28.88
C ASN A 72 -0.28 5.74 -29.18
N LEU A 73 0.13 4.72 -28.43
CA LEU A 73 -0.48 3.39 -28.43
C LEU A 73 -0.96 3.01 -27.03
N SER A 74 -2.26 2.80 -26.87
CA SER A 74 -2.84 2.27 -25.64
C SER A 74 -3.61 0.97 -25.91
N LEU A 75 -3.13 -0.11 -25.30
CA LEU A 75 -3.72 -1.44 -25.29
C LEU A 75 -4.04 -1.90 -23.85
N ARG A 76 -4.19 -0.96 -22.92
CA ARG A 76 -4.44 -1.21 -21.49
C ARG A 76 -5.75 -1.94 -21.23
N HIS A 77 -5.76 -2.79 -20.19
CA HIS A 77 -6.97 -3.42 -19.64
C HIS A 77 -7.72 -4.25 -20.71
N LYS A 78 -7.06 -5.28 -21.21
CA LYS A 78 -7.59 -6.28 -22.15
C LYS A 78 -7.20 -7.69 -21.68
N LYS A 79 -7.43 -8.71 -22.51
CA LYS A 79 -7.03 -10.10 -22.29
C LYS A 79 -5.90 -10.53 -23.25
N LEU A 80 -5.04 -9.59 -23.68
CA LEU A 80 -3.95 -9.89 -24.62
C LEU A 80 -2.92 -10.82 -23.96
N GLN A 81 -2.35 -11.74 -24.72
CA GLN A 81 -1.38 -12.74 -24.27
C GLN A 81 -0.20 -12.84 -25.25
N GLY A 82 0.73 -13.77 -25.02
CA GLY A 82 1.93 -13.88 -25.87
C GLY A 82 2.98 -12.81 -25.54
N ALA A 83 4.01 -12.70 -26.38
CA ALA A 83 5.13 -11.78 -26.15
C ALA A 83 4.91 -10.41 -26.79
N ILE A 84 5.66 -9.41 -26.31
CA ILE A 84 5.78 -8.11 -26.99
C ILE A 84 6.54 -8.35 -28.30
N PRO A 85 5.99 -8.02 -29.50
CA PRO A 85 6.68 -8.26 -30.76
C PRO A 85 7.92 -7.39 -30.92
N ASP A 86 9.06 -7.99 -31.29
CA ASP A 86 10.31 -7.27 -31.58
C ASP A 86 10.15 -6.17 -32.65
N SER A 87 9.18 -6.34 -33.55
CA SER A 87 8.84 -5.39 -34.60
C SER A 87 8.33 -4.05 -34.07
N MET A 88 7.86 -3.96 -32.82
CA MET A 88 7.52 -2.68 -32.18
C MET A 88 8.71 -1.71 -32.14
N SER A 89 9.94 -2.22 -32.20
CA SER A 89 11.15 -1.40 -32.30
C SER A 89 11.23 -0.55 -33.59
N ASN A 90 10.41 -0.85 -34.59
CA ASN A 90 10.32 -0.07 -35.83
C ASN A 90 9.39 1.15 -35.70
N MET A 91 8.62 1.28 -34.61
CA MET A 91 7.68 2.37 -34.37
C MET A 91 8.41 3.63 -33.85
N VAL A 92 9.34 4.16 -34.65
CA VAL A 92 10.28 5.20 -34.23
C VAL A 92 9.62 6.53 -33.78
N GLY A 93 8.38 6.80 -34.19
CA GLY A 93 7.59 7.93 -33.73
C GLY A 93 6.94 7.76 -32.35
N LEU A 94 7.02 6.58 -31.74
CA LEU A 94 6.27 6.24 -30.53
C LEU A 94 6.77 7.02 -29.31
N GLU A 95 5.87 7.78 -28.69
CA GLU A 95 6.12 8.57 -27.48
C GLU A 95 5.44 7.96 -26.24
N PHE A 96 4.28 7.34 -26.42
CA PHE A 96 3.49 6.76 -25.34
C PHE A 96 3.08 5.32 -25.69
N LEU A 97 3.44 4.39 -24.81
CA LEU A 97 3.07 2.98 -24.91
C LEU A 97 2.51 2.47 -23.59
N ASP A 98 1.23 2.08 -23.59
CA ASP A 98 0.58 1.42 -22.45
C ASP A 98 0.05 0.04 -22.85
N LEU A 99 0.66 -1.00 -22.27
CA LEU A 99 0.28 -2.40 -22.39
C LEU A 99 -0.20 -2.99 -21.05
N SER A 100 -0.42 -2.14 -20.03
CA SER A 100 -0.70 -2.60 -18.66
C SER A 100 -2.03 -3.34 -18.51
N HIS A 101 -2.15 -4.15 -17.46
CA HIS A 101 -3.34 -4.96 -17.17
C HIS A 101 -3.72 -5.89 -18.34
N ASN A 102 -2.82 -6.81 -18.69
CA ASN A 102 -3.00 -7.84 -19.70
C ASN A 102 -2.40 -9.18 -19.22
N ASN A 103 -2.44 -10.22 -20.06
CA ASN A 103 -1.80 -11.52 -19.83
C ASN A 103 -0.50 -11.68 -20.65
N ILE A 104 0.16 -10.59 -21.06
CA ILE A 104 1.39 -10.62 -21.88
C ILE A 104 2.52 -11.28 -21.08
N SER A 105 3.27 -12.16 -21.71
CA SER A 105 4.31 -12.99 -21.09
C SER A 105 5.57 -13.03 -21.94
N GLY A 106 6.72 -13.37 -21.36
CA GLY A 106 8.00 -13.34 -22.07
C GLY A 106 8.87 -12.17 -21.64
N ILE A 107 9.91 -11.90 -22.41
CA ILE A 107 10.85 -10.81 -22.13
C ILE A 107 10.43 -9.51 -22.82
N ILE A 108 10.86 -8.38 -22.28
CA ILE A 108 10.80 -7.10 -23.00
C ILE A 108 11.89 -7.12 -24.08
N PRO A 109 11.56 -6.96 -25.38
CA PRO A 109 12.55 -6.98 -26.44
C PRO A 109 13.61 -5.91 -26.28
N LYS A 110 14.89 -6.33 -26.29
CA LYS A 110 16.03 -5.40 -26.29
C LYS A 110 16.01 -4.43 -27.48
N SER A 111 15.38 -4.82 -28.58
CA SER A 111 15.20 -3.96 -29.75
C SER A 111 14.41 -2.68 -29.44
N LEU A 112 13.58 -2.64 -28.38
CA LEU A 112 12.83 -1.42 -27.99
C LEU A 112 13.75 -0.26 -27.60
N GLU A 113 15.01 -0.51 -27.23
CA GLU A 113 16.01 0.54 -26.97
C GLU A 113 16.20 1.49 -28.17
N LYS A 114 15.75 1.10 -29.38
CA LYS A 114 15.75 1.96 -30.56
C LYS A 114 14.74 3.12 -30.50
N LEU A 115 13.71 3.04 -29.66
CA LEU A 115 12.61 4.00 -29.59
C LEU A 115 13.00 5.30 -28.86
N GLN A 116 13.85 6.12 -29.46
CA GLN A 116 14.42 7.32 -28.80
C GLN A 116 13.38 8.36 -28.35
N ASN A 117 12.18 8.36 -28.95
CA ASN A 117 11.12 9.32 -28.64
C ASN A 117 10.20 8.86 -27.51
N LEU A 118 10.37 7.63 -27.00
CA LEU A 118 9.48 7.05 -26.00
C LEU A 118 9.65 7.78 -24.65
N LYS A 119 8.58 8.44 -24.19
CA LYS A 119 8.50 9.19 -22.94
C LYS A 119 7.75 8.44 -21.86
N TYR A 120 6.76 7.64 -22.26
CA TYR A 120 5.93 6.85 -21.37
C TYR A 120 5.90 5.40 -21.81
N PHE A 121 6.23 4.50 -20.88
CA PHE A 121 6.20 3.06 -21.09
C PHE A 121 5.61 2.37 -19.87
N ASN A 122 4.44 1.76 -20.04
CA ASN A 122 3.79 1.02 -18.97
C ASN A 122 3.46 -0.40 -19.43
N VAL A 123 4.08 -1.37 -18.78
CA VAL A 123 3.83 -2.80 -18.98
C VAL A 123 3.42 -3.51 -17.69
N SER A 124 3.06 -2.75 -16.65
CA SER A 124 2.68 -3.26 -15.34
C SER A 124 1.46 -4.18 -15.41
N VAL A 125 1.30 -5.08 -14.43
CA VAL A 125 0.18 -6.03 -14.37
C VAL A 125 0.11 -6.89 -15.66
N ASN A 126 1.22 -7.59 -15.92
CA ASN A 126 1.42 -8.60 -16.96
C ASN A 126 2.24 -9.77 -16.37
N LYS A 127 2.55 -10.78 -17.18
CA LYS A 127 3.38 -11.96 -16.83
C LYS A 127 4.80 -11.88 -17.43
N LEU A 128 5.34 -10.68 -17.56
CA LEU A 128 6.66 -10.42 -18.13
C LEU A 128 7.79 -10.85 -17.16
N TYR A 129 8.89 -11.35 -17.72
CA TYR A 129 10.09 -11.77 -16.98
C TYR A 129 11.36 -11.40 -17.76
N GLY A 130 12.54 -11.62 -17.21
CA GLY A 130 13.81 -11.36 -17.90
C GLY A 130 14.42 -10.00 -17.55
N VAL A 131 15.42 -9.58 -18.33
CA VAL A 131 16.25 -8.43 -17.98
C VAL A 131 15.58 -7.11 -18.32
N ILE A 132 15.74 -6.14 -17.42
CA ILE A 132 15.34 -4.77 -17.67
C ILE A 132 16.30 -4.20 -18.70
N ILE A 133 15.77 -3.86 -19.87
CA ILE A 133 16.52 -3.20 -20.94
C ILE A 133 17.03 -1.84 -20.44
N SER A 134 18.26 -1.49 -20.80
CA SER A 134 19.05 -0.40 -20.19
C SER A 134 19.59 0.59 -21.23
N GLY A 135 19.30 0.38 -22.50
CA GLY A 135 19.63 1.29 -23.59
C GLY A 135 18.50 2.25 -23.98
N GLY A 136 18.83 3.23 -24.82
CA GLY A 136 17.85 4.18 -25.39
C GLY A 136 17.03 4.96 -24.36
N PRO A 137 15.68 5.04 -24.50
CA PRO A 137 14.82 5.74 -23.54
C PRO A 137 14.79 5.05 -22.16
N PHE A 138 15.27 3.81 -22.08
CA PHE A 138 15.34 3.02 -20.85
C PHE A 138 16.68 3.16 -20.12
N LYS A 139 17.57 4.08 -20.54
CA LYS A 139 18.86 4.33 -19.87
C LYS A 139 18.75 4.67 -18.39
N ASN A 140 17.64 5.30 -17.98
CA ASN A 140 17.36 5.59 -16.57
C ASN A 140 16.70 4.41 -15.82
N LEU A 141 16.35 3.32 -16.51
CA LEU A 141 15.87 2.06 -15.92
C LEU A 141 17.01 1.08 -15.59
N SER A 142 18.25 1.39 -16.00
CA SER A 142 19.47 0.59 -15.76
C SER A 142 19.93 0.53 -14.31
N ILE A 143 19.29 1.23 -13.37
CA ILE A 143 19.65 1.21 -11.93
C ILE A 143 18.93 0.04 -11.22
N LEU A 144 18.71 -1.08 -11.93
CA LEU A 144 18.11 -2.28 -11.37
C LEU A 144 19.07 -3.45 -11.60
N PRO A 145 19.78 -3.91 -10.55
CA PRO A 145 20.73 -4.99 -10.70
C PRO A 145 20.03 -6.30 -11.06
N GLN A 146 20.46 -6.87 -12.19
CA GLN A 146 20.22 -8.25 -12.60
C GLN A 146 20.76 -9.25 -11.56
N ALA A 147 20.03 -10.35 -11.38
CA ALA A 147 20.31 -11.40 -10.42
C ALA A 147 21.39 -12.38 -10.93
N GLU A 148 22.39 -12.66 -10.08
CA GLU A 148 23.16 -13.91 -10.05
C GLU A 148 23.65 -14.17 -8.58
N PRO A 149 24.10 -15.39 -8.24
CA PRO A 149 23.57 -16.19 -7.13
C PRO A 149 23.99 -15.75 -5.71
N LEU A 150 23.08 -15.98 -4.75
CA LEU A 150 23.19 -15.93 -3.29
C LEU A 150 24.58 -15.54 -2.73
N SER A 151 24.93 -14.25 -2.79
CA SER A 151 25.90 -13.66 -1.87
C SER A 151 25.67 -12.14 -1.77
N THR A 152 25.15 -11.70 -0.62
CA THR A 152 25.20 -10.32 -0.10
C THR A 152 24.81 -9.17 -1.05
N VAL A 153 23.51 -8.98 -1.29
CA VAL A 153 22.97 -7.77 -1.96
C VAL A 153 23.08 -6.56 -1.03
N ARG A 154 23.91 -5.57 -1.39
CA ARG A 154 23.79 -4.19 -0.87
C ARG A 154 22.72 -3.46 -1.69
N ARG A 155 21.61 -3.06 -1.04
CA ARG A 155 20.58 -2.17 -1.60
C ARG A 155 21.22 -0.83 -1.98
N GLU A 156 21.03 -0.37 -3.21
CA GLU A 156 21.46 0.97 -3.62
C GLU A 156 20.60 2.04 -2.92
N ARG A 157 21.29 3.09 -2.42
CA ARG A 157 20.71 4.19 -1.64
C ARG A 157 20.24 5.28 -2.61
N ILE A 158 19.05 5.83 -2.36
CA ILE A 158 18.57 7.01 -3.09
C ILE A 158 19.39 8.23 -2.64
N SER A 159 19.81 9.06 -3.59
CA SER A 159 20.55 10.29 -3.30
C SER A 159 19.61 11.44 -2.93
N TYR A 160 20.10 12.37 -2.12
CA TYR A 160 19.33 13.56 -1.72
C TYR A 160 18.76 14.34 -2.91
N ASN A 161 19.46 14.36 -4.05
CA ASN A 161 19.06 15.13 -5.23
C ASN A 161 17.85 14.54 -5.96
N GLU A 162 17.54 13.25 -5.76
CA GLU A 162 16.41 12.56 -6.40
C GLU A 162 15.09 12.77 -5.64
N LEU A 163 15.15 13.05 -4.33
CA LEU A 163 13.95 13.24 -3.50
C LEU A 163 13.17 14.54 -3.83
N PRO A 164 13.81 15.72 -3.96
CA PRO A 164 13.14 16.95 -4.40
C PRO A 164 12.50 16.80 -5.79
N GLN A 165 13.09 16.02 -6.70
CA GLN A 165 12.52 15.80 -8.03
C GLN A 165 11.25 14.96 -7.98
N ALA A 166 11.19 13.96 -7.09
CA ALA A 166 10.03 13.09 -6.89
C ALA A 166 8.93 13.68 -5.98
N THR A 167 9.24 14.75 -5.24
CA THR A 167 8.35 15.38 -4.26
C THR A 167 8.02 16.85 -4.58
N ASP A 168 8.43 17.35 -5.75
CA ASP A 168 8.35 18.77 -6.15
C ASP A 168 8.93 19.72 -5.07
N GLY A 169 10.15 19.42 -4.62
CA GLY A 169 10.87 20.24 -3.66
C GLY A 169 10.40 20.12 -2.21
N LEU A 170 9.79 18.99 -1.81
CA LEU A 170 9.25 18.77 -0.45
C LEU A 170 8.25 19.87 -0.02
N ARG A 171 7.52 20.46 -0.98
CA ARG A 171 6.50 21.48 -0.70
C ARG A 171 5.39 20.92 0.20
N GLU A 172 4.90 21.73 1.14
CA GLU A 172 3.81 21.35 2.06
C GLU A 172 2.54 20.88 1.33
N SER A 173 2.29 21.36 0.10
CA SER A 173 1.16 20.92 -0.73
C SER A 173 1.26 19.47 -1.24
N ASN A 174 2.42 18.83 -1.11
CA ASN A 174 2.65 17.40 -1.42
C ASN A 174 2.76 16.53 -0.17
N LEU A 175 2.46 17.07 1.01
CA LEU A 175 2.16 16.27 2.20
C LEU A 175 0.87 15.48 1.90
N ILE A 176 1.08 14.29 1.35
CA ILE A 176 0.09 13.39 0.74
C ILE A 176 -0.46 13.92 -0.60
N GLY A 177 0.43 14.01 -1.61
CA GLY A 177 0.12 14.41 -2.98
C GLY A 177 -0.09 13.23 -3.96
N PHE A 178 -1.06 13.39 -4.87
CA PHE A 178 -1.31 12.51 -6.03
C PHE A 178 -0.08 12.44 -6.95
N GLY A 179 0.47 11.24 -7.19
CA GLY A 179 1.44 11.01 -8.25
C GLY A 179 2.56 10.00 -7.96
N SER A 180 2.77 9.59 -6.71
CA SER A 180 3.93 8.75 -6.34
C SER A 180 3.49 7.44 -5.70
N PHE A 181 3.92 6.29 -6.25
CA PHE A 181 3.73 4.94 -5.67
C PHE A 181 4.55 4.68 -4.39
N VAL A 182 5.21 5.72 -3.86
CA VAL A 182 6.08 5.67 -2.69
C VAL A 182 5.81 6.84 -1.76
N CYS A 183 5.94 6.63 -0.46
CA CYS A 183 5.84 7.65 0.57
C CYS A 183 7.24 7.98 1.10
N VAL A 184 7.55 9.27 1.30
CA VAL A 184 8.84 9.70 1.86
C VAL A 184 8.62 10.20 3.28
N LYS A 185 9.30 9.60 4.25
CA LYS A 185 9.40 10.11 5.62
C LYS A 185 10.76 10.78 5.78
N ALA A 186 10.78 12.10 5.82
CA ALA A 186 11.99 12.89 6.12
C ALA A 186 12.10 13.10 7.63
N PHE A 187 13.34 13.09 8.14
CA PHE A 187 13.65 13.35 9.55
C PHE A 187 14.35 14.70 9.64
N SER A 188 13.83 15.59 10.48
CA SER A 188 14.46 16.90 10.72
C SER A 188 15.81 16.74 11.41
N ALA A 189 16.75 17.68 11.22
CA ALA A 189 18.01 17.70 11.98
C ALA A 189 17.81 17.81 13.50
N VAL A 190 16.62 18.24 13.94
CA VAL A 190 16.20 18.31 15.35
C VAL A 190 15.59 17.00 15.84
N GLU A 191 14.98 16.21 14.94
CA GLU A 191 14.50 14.86 15.27
C GLU A 191 15.71 13.94 15.38
N LEU A 192 15.97 13.46 16.60
CA LEU A 192 17.24 12.82 16.93
C LEU A 192 17.65 11.78 15.88
N PRO A 193 18.91 11.80 15.39
CA PRO A 193 19.49 10.78 14.51
C PRO A 193 19.19 9.33 14.94
N LEU A 194 19.01 9.14 16.26
CA LEU A 194 18.60 7.91 16.93
C LEU A 194 17.30 7.31 16.36
N HIS A 195 16.27 8.12 16.08
CA HIS A 195 14.97 7.61 15.61
C HIS A 195 15.07 6.95 14.23
N PHE A 196 15.84 7.57 13.33
CA PHE A 196 16.08 7.00 12.00
C PHE A 196 16.90 5.70 12.08
N ASP A 197 17.89 5.67 12.97
CA ASP A 197 18.77 4.50 13.12
C ASP A 197 17.98 3.32 13.70
N THR A 198 17.14 3.56 14.71
CA THR A 198 16.19 2.57 15.27
C THR A 198 15.21 2.07 14.21
N GLU A 199 14.57 2.97 13.45
CA GLU A 199 13.61 2.56 12.42
C GLU A 199 14.28 1.72 11.32
N CYS A 200 15.52 2.06 10.94
CA CYS A 200 16.33 1.24 10.04
C CYS A 200 16.67 -0.14 10.61
N GLU A 201 16.99 -0.22 11.90
CA GLU A 201 17.37 -1.46 12.57
C GLU A 201 16.19 -2.44 12.64
N VAL A 202 15.03 -1.97 13.13
CA VAL A 202 13.81 -2.78 13.19
C VAL A 202 13.42 -3.30 11.81
N GLN A 203 13.47 -2.45 10.79
CA GLN A 203 13.08 -2.78 9.41
C GLN A 203 14.10 -3.69 8.69
N ARG A 204 15.34 -3.77 9.17
CA ARG A 204 16.32 -4.76 8.70
C ARG A 204 16.06 -6.14 9.31
N SER A 205 15.67 -6.16 10.57
CA SER A 205 15.51 -7.39 11.36
C SER A 205 14.18 -8.08 11.12
N LEU A 206 13.11 -7.34 10.80
CA LEU A 206 11.75 -7.86 10.72
C LEU A 206 11.13 -7.65 9.34
N ARG A 207 10.43 -8.68 8.86
CA ARG A 207 9.60 -8.62 7.65
C ARG A 207 8.31 -9.36 7.91
N HIS A 208 7.20 -8.64 7.80
CA HIS A 208 5.87 -9.20 7.99
C HIS A 208 4.88 -8.47 7.11
N ARG A 209 3.83 -9.17 6.68
CA ARG A 209 2.81 -8.63 5.75
C ARG A 209 2.02 -7.44 6.31
N ASN A 210 2.01 -7.28 7.63
CA ASN A 210 1.31 -6.21 8.36
C ASN A 210 2.27 -5.16 8.93
N LEU A 211 3.51 -5.11 8.45
CA LEU A 211 4.48 -4.06 8.76
C LEU A 211 4.77 -3.26 7.50
N LEU A 212 4.73 -1.93 7.60
CA LEU A 212 4.98 -1.06 6.46
C LEU A 212 6.40 -1.29 5.93
N LYS A 213 6.48 -1.64 4.64
CA LYS A 213 7.73 -1.96 3.97
C LYS A 213 8.55 -0.70 3.69
N VAL A 214 9.75 -0.64 4.26
CA VAL A 214 10.81 0.28 3.78
C VAL A 214 11.37 -0.25 2.45
N ILE A 215 11.23 0.56 1.40
CA ILE A 215 11.79 0.27 0.08
C ILE A 215 13.30 0.54 0.13
N THR A 216 13.69 1.74 0.56
CA THR A 216 15.09 2.16 0.70
C THR A 216 15.21 3.38 1.62
N SER A 217 16.43 3.85 1.85
CA SER A 217 16.71 5.05 2.63
C SER A 217 17.62 5.99 1.87
N CYS A 218 17.48 7.28 2.17
CA CYS A 218 18.34 8.36 1.71
C CYS A 218 18.96 9.00 2.95
N SER A 219 20.29 9.05 3.04
CA SER A 219 20.97 9.66 4.18
C SER A 219 22.27 10.32 3.75
N ASN A 220 22.49 11.54 4.26
CA ASN A 220 23.75 12.26 4.26
C ASN A 220 23.97 12.91 5.65
N LEU A 221 24.97 13.78 5.81
CA LEU A 221 25.31 14.42 7.10
C LEU A 221 24.17 15.28 7.68
N ASP A 222 23.38 15.93 6.82
CA ASP A 222 22.39 16.94 7.22
C ASP A 222 20.94 16.50 6.97
N PHE A 223 20.75 15.33 6.34
CA PHE A 223 19.46 14.84 5.92
C PHE A 223 19.35 13.32 6.03
N LYS A 224 18.26 12.86 6.64
CA LYS A 224 17.90 11.44 6.72
C LYS A 224 16.44 11.29 6.27
N ALA A 225 16.16 10.30 5.43
CA ALA A 225 14.80 9.97 4.99
C ALA A 225 14.64 8.49 4.65
N LEU A 226 13.42 7.99 4.85
CA LEU A 226 12.99 6.65 4.44
C LEU A 226 12.02 6.76 3.28
N VAL A 227 12.23 5.92 2.26
CA VAL A 227 11.29 5.72 1.17
C VAL A 227 10.51 4.45 1.46
N LEU A 228 9.22 4.63 1.68
CA LEU A 228 8.25 3.66 2.14
C LEU A 228 7.30 3.30 1.01
N GLN A 229 6.67 2.14 1.08
CA GLN A 229 5.55 1.81 0.22
C GLN A 229 4.41 2.83 0.42
N TYR A 230 3.79 3.28 -0.67
CA TYR A 230 2.61 4.13 -0.58
C TYR A 230 1.37 3.32 -0.17
N MET A 231 0.56 3.93 0.70
CA MET A 231 -0.63 3.32 1.30
C MET A 231 -1.86 4.16 0.89
N PRO A 232 -2.57 3.77 -0.20
CA PRO A 232 -3.55 4.63 -0.87
C PRO A 232 -4.76 4.98 -0.01
N ASN A 233 -5.13 4.12 0.93
CA ASN A 233 -6.29 4.34 1.79
C ASN A 233 -5.97 5.26 2.99
N GLY A 234 -4.68 5.51 3.28
CA GLY A 234 -4.24 6.38 4.36
C GLY A 234 -4.26 5.69 5.73
N SER A 235 -4.31 6.47 6.81
CA SER A 235 -4.26 5.96 8.19
C SER A 235 -5.63 5.54 8.72
N LEU A 236 -5.66 4.68 9.74
CA LEU A 236 -6.88 4.33 10.47
C LEU A 236 -7.51 5.58 11.12
N GLU A 237 -6.70 6.51 11.64
CA GLU A 237 -7.17 7.79 12.20
C GLU A 237 -8.08 8.54 11.21
N LYS A 238 -7.72 8.56 9.92
CA LYS A 238 -8.51 9.20 8.87
C LYS A 238 -9.92 8.62 8.81
N TYR A 239 -10.07 7.31 8.93
CA TYR A 239 -11.38 6.64 8.94
C TYR A 239 -12.16 6.85 10.23
N LEU A 240 -11.47 7.03 11.36
CA LEU A 240 -12.13 7.30 12.63
C LEU A 240 -12.64 8.74 12.72
N TYR A 241 -11.97 9.74 12.13
CA TYR A 241 -12.31 11.15 12.41
C TYR A 241 -12.75 11.98 11.21
N SER A 242 -12.64 11.47 9.99
CA SER A 242 -13.13 12.20 8.80
C SER A 242 -14.61 11.92 8.53
N HIS A 243 -15.35 12.95 8.12
CA HIS A 243 -16.81 12.91 7.94
C HIS A 243 -17.30 12.00 6.79
N ASN A 244 -16.43 11.61 5.86
CA ASN A 244 -16.78 10.85 4.65
C ASN A 244 -16.17 9.44 4.60
N TYR A 245 -15.59 8.97 5.71
CA TYR A 245 -14.95 7.67 5.79
C TYR A 245 -15.64 6.85 6.87
N PHE A 246 -15.97 5.60 6.54
CA PHE A 246 -16.72 4.71 7.41
C PHE A 246 -16.14 3.30 7.29
N LEU A 247 -16.02 2.62 8.43
CA LEU A 247 -15.61 1.21 8.51
C LEU A 247 -16.67 0.43 9.27
N ASP A 248 -17.13 -0.66 8.66
CA ASP A 248 -18.04 -1.60 9.31
C ASP A 248 -17.31 -2.43 10.38
N ILE A 249 -18.06 -3.16 11.20
CA ILE A 249 -17.51 -4.03 12.24
C ILE A 249 -16.48 -5.04 11.74
N ARG A 250 -16.65 -5.60 10.52
CA ARG A 250 -15.75 -6.61 9.95
C ARG A 250 -14.44 -6.00 9.51
N GLN A 251 -14.48 -4.84 8.89
CA GLN A 251 -13.30 -4.09 8.49
C GLN A 251 -12.48 -3.67 9.71
N ARG A 252 -13.12 -3.10 10.74
CA ARG A 252 -12.42 -2.71 11.98
C ARG A 252 -11.79 -3.90 12.69
N LEU A 253 -12.50 -5.02 12.82
CA LEU A 253 -11.95 -6.23 13.41
C LEU A 253 -10.77 -6.78 12.60
N SER A 254 -10.86 -6.77 11.27
CA SER A 254 -9.78 -7.26 10.40
C SER A 254 -8.51 -6.41 10.51
N ILE A 255 -8.67 -5.08 10.52
CA ILE A 255 -7.58 -4.12 10.75
C ILE A 255 -6.91 -4.39 12.11
N MET A 256 -7.70 -4.53 13.17
CA MET A 256 -7.15 -4.76 14.51
C MET A 256 -6.48 -6.13 14.64
N ILE A 257 -6.96 -7.17 13.96
CA ILE A 257 -6.29 -8.48 13.87
C ILE A 257 -4.93 -8.36 13.17
N ASP A 258 -4.86 -7.60 12.07
CA ASP A 258 -3.62 -7.39 11.32
C ASP A 258 -2.57 -6.66 12.17
N VAL A 259 -2.97 -5.61 12.90
CA VAL A 259 -2.10 -4.92 13.87
C VAL A 259 -1.66 -5.89 14.97
N ALA A 260 -2.56 -6.72 15.51
CA ALA A 260 -2.20 -7.69 16.52
C ALA A 260 -1.18 -8.72 16.00
N CYS A 261 -1.31 -9.14 14.73
CA CYS A 261 -0.36 -10.03 14.08
C CYS A 261 1.01 -9.38 13.88
N ALA A 262 1.05 -8.09 13.54
CA ALA A 262 2.27 -7.30 13.48
C ALA A 262 2.97 -7.28 14.85
N LEU A 263 2.27 -6.89 15.92
CA LEU A 263 2.86 -6.83 17.27
C LEU A 263 3.33 -8.20 17.77
N LYS A 264 2.55 -9.26 17.51
CA LYS A 264 2.98 -10.63 17.81
C LYS A 264 4.32 -10.95 17.13
N ASN A 265 4.52 -10.51 15.88
CA ASN A 265 5.77 -10.70 15.15
C ASN A 265 6.90 -9.82 15.70
N LEU A 266 6.64 -8.58 16.15
CA LEU A 266 7.65 -7.77 16.82
C LEU A 266 8.12 -8.41 18.13
N HIS A 267 7.19 -8.93 18.93
CA HIS A 267 7.48 -9.46 20.27
C HIS A 267 8.13 -10.85 20.25
N HIS A 268 7.83 -11.68 19.24
CA HIS A 268 8.25 -13.09 19.20
C HIS A 268 8.92 -13.53 17.89
N GLY A 269 9.06 -12.63 16.91
CA GLY A 269 9.61 -12.96 15.59
C GLY A 269 11.14 -12.89 15.51
N CYS A 270 11.80 -12.33 16.51
CA CYS A 270 13.25 -12.20 16.63
C CYS A 270 13.76 -12.78 17.96
N SER A 271 15.07 -12.98 18.05
CA SER A 271 15.75 -13.39 19.29
C SER A 271 15.57 -12.37 20.42
N SER A 272 15.53 -11.09 20.06
CA SER A 272 15.26 -9.97 20.96
C SER A 272 13.88 -9.38 20.65
N PRO A 273 12.97 -9.27 21.65
CA PRO A 273 11.69 -8.61 21.46
C PRO A 273 11.86 -7.15 21.02
N VAL A 274 11.08 -6.73 20.03
CA VAL A 274 10.98 -5.32 19.62
C VAL A 274 9.69 -4.73 20.19
N ILE A 275 9.79 -3.64 20.92
CA ILE A 275 8.65 -2.94 21.53
C ILE A 275 8.41 -1.66 20.74
N HIS A 276 7.20 -1.51 20.19
CA HIS A 276 6.85 -0.41 19.29
C HIS A 276 6.90 0.95 20.00
N CYS A 277 6.36 1.02 21.23
CA CYS A 277 6.31 2.20 22.10
C CYS A 277 5.41 3.37 21.64
N ASP A 278 4.99 3.44 20.36
CA ASP A 278 4.08 4.49 19.86
C ASP A 278 2.86 3.94 19.11
N LEU A 279 2.06 3.06 19.72
CA LEU A 279 0.86 2.53 19.07
C LEU A 279 -0.30 3.52 19.14
N LYS A 280 -0.84 3.89 17.97
CA LYS A 280 -2.01 4.78 17.81
C LYS A 280 -2.58 4.67 16.39
N PRO A 281 -3.84 5.06 16.15
CA PRO A 281 -4.47 4.96 14.83
C PRO A 281 -3.74 5.68 13.69
N SER A 282 -3.02 6.77 13.99
CA SER A 282 -2.24 7.48 12.97
C SER A 282 -1.05 6.67 12.44
N ASN A 283 -0.61 5.64 13.19
CA ASN A 283 0.52 4.78 12.84
C ASN A 283 0.08 3.46 12.19
N VAL A 284 -1.22 3.30 11.90
CA VAL A 284 -1.79 2.13 11.21
C VAL A 284 -2.25 2.59 9.83
N PHE A 285 -1.60 2.15 8.76
CA PHE A 285 -1.95 2.52 7.39
C PHE A 285 -2.60 1.37 6.64
N LEU A 286 -3.42 1.70 5.65
CA LEU A 286 -4.21 0.75 4.88
C LEU A 286 -3.73 0.71 3.41
N ASP A 287 -3.45 -0.49 2.92
CA ASP A 287 -3.15 -0.69 1.50
C ASP A 287 -4.43 -0.74 0.64
N GLU A 288 -4.29 -1.01 -0.66
CA GLU A 288 -5.40 -1.06 -1.62
C GLU A 288 -6.49 -2.09 -1.28
N ASP A 289 -6.12 -3.16 -0.58
CA ASP A 289 -7.02 -4.25 -0.18
C ASP A 289 -7.59 -4.06 1.24
N MET A 290 -7.38 -2.88 1.85
CA MET A 290 -7.74 -2.57 3.24
C MET A 290 -7.01 -3.44 4.27
N VAL A 291 -5.87 -4.02 3.91
CA VAL A 291 -4.99 -4.73 4.85
C VAL A 291 -4.19 -3.69 5.61
N SER A 292 -4.05 -3.89 6.93
CA SER A 292 -3.36 -2.91 7.76
C SER A 292 -1.86 -3.19 7.90
N HIS A 293 -1.10 -2.09 7.89
CA HIS A 293 0.35 -2.03 7.97
C HIS A 293 0.76 -1.07 9.08
N LEU A 294 1.37 -1.62 10.13
CA LEU A 294 1.91 -0.83 11.24
C LEU A 294 3.22 -0.15 10.81
N ARG A 295 3.40 1.11 11.20
CA ARG A 295 4.58 1.93 10.90
C ARG A 295 5.02 2.75 12.12
N ASP A 296 6.12 3.47 11.93
CA ASP A 296 6.68 4.45 12.86
C ASP A 296 7.43 3.85 14.05
N PHE A 297 8.57 3.24 13.75
CA PHE A 297 9.44 2.58 14.73
C PHE A 297 10.49 3.52 15.35
N GLY A 298 10.31 4.84 15.20
CA GLY A 298 11.34 5.81 15.58
C GLY A 298 11.71 5.74 17.06
N ILE A 299 10.74 5.48 17.94
CA ILE A 299 10.98 5.36 19.39
C ILE A 299 11.01 3.90 19.88
N SER A 300 10.99 2.93 18.97
CA SER A 300 10.95 1.52 19.33
C SER A 300 12.21 1.08 20.10
N LYS A 301 12.05 0.04 20.91
CA LYS A 301 13.15 -0.53 21.72
C LYS A 301 13.39 -1.97 21.32
N LEU A 302 14.65 -2.30 21.03
CA LEU A 302 15.09 -3.68 20.87
C LEU A 302 15.64 -4.12 22.23
N LEU A 303 14.95 -5.02 22.91
CA LEU A 303 15.39 -5.47 24.23
C LEU A 303 16.55 -6.46 24.09
N GLY A 304 17.76 -6.02 24.45
CA GLY A 304 18.93 -6.90 24.61
C GLY A 304 18.89 -7.76 25.87
N GLU A 305 19.96 -8.53 26.09
CA GLU A 305 20.15 -9.30 27.35
C GLU A 305 20.47 -8.39 28.55
N ASP A 306 20.91 -7.14 28.29
CA ASP A 306 21.28 -6.17 29.31
C ASP A 306 20.07 -5.36 29.82
N GLN A 307 19.98 -5.15 31.13
CA GLN A 307 18.87 -4.41 31.77
C GLN A 307 18.78 -2.91 31.41
N GLY A 308 19.75 -2.38 30.66
CA GLY A 308 19.83 -0.96 30.29
C GLY A 308 18.71 -0.49 29.34
N ASP A 309 18.16 -1.40 28.53
CA ASP A 309 17.12 -1.08 27.54
C ASP A 309 15.70 -1.04 28.12
N LEU A 310 15.55 -1.41 29.39
CA LEU A 310 14.25 -1.43 30.09
C LEU A 310 13.76 -0.04 30.49
N TYR A 311 14.64 0.96 30.58
CA TYR A 311 14.29 2.29 31.08
C TYR A 311 14.53 3.37 30.04
N THR A 312 13.56 4.25 29.84
CA THR A 312 13.72 5.38 28.91
C THR A 312 13.08 6.66 29.41
N LYS A 313 13.66 7.79 28.99
CA LYS A 313 13.09 9.14 29.19
C LYS A 313 12.28 9.61 27.98
N THR A 314 12.25 8.83 26.89
CA THR A 314 11.44 9.13 25.71
C THR A 314 9.98 8.82 26.03
N LEU A 315 9.15 9.86 26.04
CA LEU A 315 7.71 9.73 26.28
C LEU A 315 7.00 9.28 25.00
N ALA A 316 6.06 8.34 25.17
CA ALA A 316 5.13 7.93 24.13
C ALA A 316 3.98 8.94 23.95
N THR A 317 3.02 8.64 23.08
CA THR A 317 1.85 9.51 22.86
C THR A 317 0.87 9.44 24.03
N PHE A 318 0.60 10.61 24.63
CA PHE A 318 -0.35 10.76 25.74
C PHE A 318 -1.72 10.14 25.41
N GLY A 319 -2.32 9.45 26.39
CA GLY A 319 -3.57 8.70 26.24
C GLY A 319 -3.40 7.22 25.85
N TYR A 320 -2.29 6.84 25.23
CA TYR A 320 -1.98 5.44 24.88
C TYR A 320 -0.91 4.81 25.78
N ILE A 321 -0.16 5.64 26.53
CA ILE A 321 0.98 5.22 27.33
C ILE A 321 0.52 4.33 28.49
N ALA A 322 1.15 3.17 28.64
CA ALA A 322 0.97 2.32 29.81
C ALA A 322 1.45 3.04 31.09
N PRO A 323 0.76 2.86 32.24
CA PRO A 323 1.11 3.57 33.48
C PRO A 323 2.58 3.39 33.90
N GLU A 324 3.10 2.16 33.86
CA GLU A 324 4.49 1.85 34.21
C GLU A 324 5.51 2.50 33.26
N TYR A 325 5.14 2.69 32.00
CA TYR A 325 5.97 3.37 31.02
C TYR A 325 5.93 4.89 31.25
N GLY A 326 4.75 5.47 31.48
CA GLY A 326 4.62 6.91 31.72
C GLY A 326 5.23 7.38 33.03
N GLN A 327 5.15 6.57 34.08
CA GLN A 327 5.60 6.92 35.44
C GLN A 327 7.07 6.59 35.69
N ASP A 328 7.47 5.35 35.39
CA ASP A 328 8.80 4.83 35.74
C ASP A 328 9.75 4.79 34.53
N GLY A 329 9.24 5.08 33.32
CA GLY A 329 9.98 4.92 32.08
C GLY A 329 10.22 3.44 31.72
N LEU A 330 9.52 2.51 32.35
CA LEU A 330 9.72 1.07 32.20
C LEU A 330 9.08 0.58 30.90
N VAL A 331 9.89 0.00 30.02
CA VAL A 331 9.49 -0.46 28.69
C VAL A 331 9.46 -1.99 28.66
N SER A 332 8.32 -2.55 28.27
CA SER A 332 8.13 -3.98 28.09
C SER A 332 7.14 -4.27 26.96
N THR A 333 7.04 -5.53 26.53
CA THR A 333 6.02 -5.94 25.54
C THR A 333 4.59 -5.68 26.04
N LYS A 334 4.37 -5.62 27.37
CA LYS A 334 3.07 -5.28 27.96
C LYS A 334 2.66 -3.83 27.70
N CYS A 335 3.61 -2.92 27.51
CA CYS A 335 3.31 -1.53 27.18
C CYS A 335 2.64 -1.42 25.80
N ASP A 336 3.10 -2.21 24.83
CA ASP A 336 2.45 -2.30 23.51
C ASP A 336 1.07 -2.95 23.60
N VAL A 337 0.92 -3.99 24.43
CA VAL A 337 -0.37 -4.68 24.64
C VAL A 337 -1.41 -3.72 25.25
N TYR A 338 -1.00 -2.89 26.22
CA TYR A 338 -1.83 -1.83 26.79
C TYR A 338 -2.24 -0.81 25.72
N SER A 339 -1.27 -0.27 24.99
CA SER A 339 -1.51 0.73 23.94
C SER A 339 -2.42 0.19 22.84
N TYR A 340 -2.26 -1.08 22.48
CA TYR A 340 -3.15 -1.80 21.55
C TYR A 340 -4.58 -1.88 22.08
N GLY A 341 -4.76 -2.16 23.37
CA GLY A 341 -6.07 -2.18 24.03
C GLY A 341 -6.79 -0.83 23.95
N VAL A 342 -6.09 0.27 24.24
CA VAL A 342 -6.64 1.63 24.09
C VAL A 342 -7.06 1.90 22.66
N MET A 343 -6.19 1.58 21.68
CA MET A 343 -6.49 1.73 20.27
C MET A 343 -7.67 0.85 19.81
N LEU A 344 -7.84 -0.34 20.40
CA LEU A 344 -8.98 -1.22 20.16
C LEU A 344 -10.28 -0.56 20.63
N LEU A 345 -10.32 -0.02 21.85
CA LEU A 345 -11.47 0.73 22.34
C LEU A 345 -11.77 1.94 21.47
N GLU A 346 -10.77 2.75 21.16
CA GLU A 346 -10.91 3.91 20.27
C GLU A 346 -11.49 3.51 18.90
N THR A 347 -11.00 2.40 18.33
CA THR A 347 -11.46 1.92 17.02
C THR A 347 -12.92 1.53 17.02
N PHE A 348 -13.45 0.97 18.12
CA PHE A 348 -14.85 0.52 18.17
C PHE A 348 -15.81 1.52 18.82
N THR A 349 -15.30 2.52 19.54
CA THR A 349 -16.12 3.58 20.16
C THR A 349 -16.09 4.88 19.35
N ARG A 350 -15.07 5.07 18.51
CA ARG A 350 -14.76 6.34 17.83
C ARG A 350 -14.56 7.51 18.81
N ARG A 351 -14.13 7.21 20.04
CA ARG A 351 -13.82 8.20 21.08
C ARG A 351 -12.32 8.33 21.26
N LYS A 352 -11.78 9.54 21.13
CA LYS A 352 -10.35 9.77 21.36
C LYS A 352 -10.02 9.62 22.84
N PRO A 353 -8.90 8.99 23.22
CA PRO A 353 -8.43 8.99 24.60
C PRO A 353 -8.25 10.40 25.18
N SER A 354 -7.96 11.40 24.34
CA SER A 354 -7.82 12.81 24.75
C SER A 354 -9.13 13.51 25.08
N GLU A 355 -10.30 12.92 24.77
CA GLU A 355 -11.61 13.46 25.19
C GLU A 355 -11.86 13.22 26.70
N PHE A 356 -11.02 12.43 27.34
CA PHE A 356 -11.16 11.99 28.72
C PHE A 356 -10.15 12.73 29.61
N GLU A 357 -10.64 13.35 30.67
CA GLU A 357 -9.84 14.08 31.66
C GLU A 357 -9.43 13.18 32.84
N GLU A 358 -8.59 13.69 33.75
CA GLU A 358 -7.85 12.92 34.77
C GLU A 358 -8.71 11.98 35.65
N ASP A 359 -10.01 12.24 35.81
CA ASP A 359 -10.90 11.45 36.68
C ASP A 359 -11.51 10.21 36.01
N LEU A 360 -11.52 10.12 34.68
CA LEU A 360 -12.16 9.00 33.98
C LEU A 360 -11.50 8.74 32.63
N SER A 361 -10.69 7.70 32.52
CA SER A 361 -10.10 7.26 31.25
C SER A 361 -11.11 6.60 30.31
N LEU A 362 -10.81 6.60 29.00
CA LEU A 362 -11.56 5.84 27.98
C LEU A 362 -11.78 4.38 28.39
N LYS A 363 -10.74 3.76 28.97
CA LYS A 363 -10.78 2.41 29.52
C LYS A 363 -11.84 2.26 30.60
N GLN A 364 -11.79 3.12 31.63
CA GLN A 364 -12.75 3.06 32.73
C GLN A 364 -14.17 3.30 32.25
N TRP A 365 -14.38 4.31 31.40
CA TRP A 365 -15.67 4.61 30.80
C TRP A 365 -16.26 3.41 30.03
N ALA A 366 -15.46 2.77 29.18
CA ALA A 366 -15.89 1.57 28.47
C ALA A 366 -16.18 0.41 29.45
N SER A 367 -15.32 0.19 30.45
CA SER A 367 -15.48 -0.90 31.41
C SER A 367 -16.73 -0.79 32.28
N TYR A 368 -17.15 0.43 32.62
CA TYR A 368 -18.38 0.67 33.41
C TYR A 368 -19.65 0.50 32.60
N SER A 369 -19.53 0.58 31.28
CA SER A 369 -20.67 0.53 30.36
C SER A 369 -20.89 -0.86 29.76
N LEU A 370 -19.87 -1.73 29.77
CA LEU A 370 -19.94 -3.06 29.17
C LEU A 370 -20.30 -4.15 30.19
N PRO A 371 -21.05 -5.20 29.77
CA PRO A 371 -21.62 -5.39 28.42
C PRO A 371 -22.98 -4.69 28.21
N ASP A 372 -23.63 -4.23 29.27
CA ASP A 372 -25.06 -3.90 29.29
C ASP A 372 -25.46 -2.67 28.44
N ALA A 373 -24.54 -1.73 28.23
CA ALA A 373 -24.75 -0.50 27.45
C ALA A 373 -23.87 -0.43 26.19
N VAL A 374 -23.53 -1.58 25.59
CA VAL A 374 -22.70 -1.63 24.37
C VAL A 374 -23.26 -0.78 23.22
N ILE A 375 -24.59 -0.66 23.10
CA ILE A 375 -25.23 0.12 22.04
C ILE A 375 -24.95 1.63 22.17
N ASP A 376 -24.78 2.12 23.41
CA ASP A 376 -24.52 3.54 23.69
C ASP A 376 -23.03 3.90 23.57
N VAL A 377 -22.17 2.89 23.69
CA VAL A 377 -20.70 3.00 23.67
C VAL A 377 -20.12 2.76 22.28
N ALA A 378 -20.71 1.82 21.54
CA ALA A 378 -20.26 1.44 20.21
C ALA A 378 -20.50 2.55 19.18
N ASP A 379 -19.58 2.70 18.25
CA ASP A 379 -19.77 3.60 17.12
C ASP A 379 -20.99 3.15 16.29
N THR A 380 -21.93 4.07 16.13
CA THR A 380 -23.15 3.93 15.32
C THR A 380 -22.93 3.38 13.89
N ASN A 381 -21.72 3.53 13.33
CA ASN A 381 -21.38 3.03 11.99
C ASN A 381 -20.93 1.57 11.96
N LEU A 382 -20.76 0.90 13.11
CA LEU A 382 -20.31 -0.50 13.17
C LEU A 382 -21.36 -1.47 12.66
N VAL A 383 -22.61 -1.27 13.07
CA VAL A 383 -23.74 -2.16 12.83
C VAL A 383 -24.95 -1.32 12.40
N PRO A 384 -25.36 -1.38 11.12
CA PRO A 384 -26.52 -0.64 10.65
C PRO A 384 -27.78 -1.05 11.42
N PRO A 385 -28.68 -0.11 11.78
CA PRO A 385 -29.94 -0.44 12.48
C PRO A 385 -30.86 -1.40 11.70
N THR A 386 -30.67 -1.46 10.38
CA THR A 386 -31.43 -2.32 9.46
C THR A 386 -30.88 -3.75 9.36
N ASP A 387 -29.84 -4.09 10.12
CA ASP A 387 -29.21 -5.40 10.07
C ASP A 387 -30.04 -6.47 10.82
N ASN A 388 -30.25 -7.64 10.21
CA ASN A 388 -31.09 -8.69 10.82
C ASN A 388 -30.44 -9.36 12.04
N HIS A 389 -29.16 -9.08 12.30
CA HIS A 389 -28.38 -9.69 13.36
C HIS A 389 -27.72 -8.65 14.27
N VAL A 390 -28.33 -7.46 14.43
CA VAL A 390 -27.81 -6.35 15.25
C VAL A 390 -27.32 -6.81 16.62
N MET A 391 -28.16 -7.51 17.39
CA MET A 391 -27.80 -7.93 18.75
C MET A 391 -26.58 -8.86 18.78
N LYS A 392 -26.52 -9.86 17.88
CA LYS A 392 -25.36 -10.77 17.82
C LYS A 392 -24.07 -10.04 17.42
N LYS A 393 -24.17 -9.05 16.53
CA LYS A 393 -23.02 -8.21 16.15
C LYS A 393 -22.60 -7.30 17.30
N LEU A 394 -23.54 -6.75 18.06
CA LEU A 394 -23.25 -5.99 19.28
C LEU A 394 -22.62 -6.86 20.37
N ASP A 395 -23.03 -8.13 20.52
CA ASP A 395 -22.35 -9.09 21.41
C ASP A 395 -20.89 -9.32 20.98
N CYS A 396 -20.62 -9.37 19.67
CA CYS A 396 -19.27 -9.39 19.14
C CYS A 396 -18.51 -8.10 19.45
N VAL A 397 -19.13 -6.91 19.32
CA VAL A 397 -18.52 -5.63 19.70
C VAL A 397 -18.16 -5.61 21.19
N ALA A 398 -19.07 -6.03 22.07
CA ALA A 398 -18.81 -6.11 23.51
C ALA A 398 -17.65 -7.08 23.79
N SER A 399 -17.63 -8.24 23.14
CA SER A 399 -16.54 -9.21 23.26
C SER A 399 -15.20 -8.63 22.80
N ILE A 400 -15.18 -7.84 21.72
CA ILE A 400 -13.97 -7.16 21.23
C ILE A 400 -13.50 -6.12 22.23
N MET A 401 -14.39 -5.27 22.74
CA MET A 401 -14.03 -4.24 23.70
C MET A 401 -13.52 -4.85 25.03
N ASN A 402 -14.05 -6.01 25.43
CA ASN A 402 -13.57 -6.75 26.60
C ASN A 402 -12.15 -7.33 26.43
N VAL A 403 -11.65 -7.50 25.20
CA VAL A 403 -10.25 -7.92 24.98
C VAL A 403 -9.27 -6.92 25.60
N GLU A 404 -9.63 -5.63 25.67
CA GLU A 404 -8.81 -4.62 26.33
C GLU A 404 -8.61 -4.89 27.83
N LEU A 405 -9.63 -5.43 28.51
CA LEU A 405 -9.55 -5.80 29.91
C LEU A 405 -8.60 -6.99 30.09
N ASP A 406 -8.63 -7.94 29.15
CA ASP A 406 -7.75 -9.12 29.14
C ASP A 406 -6.32 -8.81 28.67
N CYS A 407 -6.12 -7.73 27.91
CA CYS A 407 -4.80 -7.27 27.43
C CYS A 407 -3.82 -7.00 28.58
N LEU A 408 -4.31 -6.60 29.77
CA LEU A 408 -3.44 -6.44 30.95
C LEU A 408 -2.81 -7.77 31.40
N LEU A 409 -3.54 -8.88 31.23
CA LEU A 409 -3.14 -10.19 31.76
C LEU A 409 -2.45 -11.06 30.72
N THR A 410 -2.64 -10.79 29.42
CA THR A 410 -2.24 -11.70 28.33
C THR A 410 -1.13 -11.14 27.43
N ASN A 411 -0.64 -11.93 26.48
CA ASN A 411 0.34 -11.48 25.47
C ASN A 411 -0.32 -11.38 24.08
N MET A 412 0.37 -10.79 23.10
CA MET A 412 -0.19 -10.59 21.76
C MET A 412 -0.57 -11.87 21.01
N LYS A 413 0.01 -13.03 21.35
CA LYS A 413 -0.38 -14.32 20.74
C LYS A 413 -1.80 -14.71 21.18
N ASP A 414 -2.12 -14.50 22.45
CA ASP A 414 -3.44 -14.79 23.01
C ASP A 414 -4.48 -13.81 22.47
N VAL A 415 -4.14 -12.51 22.42
CA VAL A 415 -4.99 -11.47 21.81
C VAL A 415 -5.35 -11.81 20.36
N VAL A 416 -4.39 -12.23 19.54
CA VAL A 416 -4.66 -12.69 18.16
C VAL A 416 -5.63 -13.88 18.16
N GLY A 417 -5.45 -14.85 19.08
CA GLY A 417 -6.35 -16.00 19.20
C GLY A 417 -7.78 -15.59 19.53
N ILE A 418 -7.96 -14.71 20.51
CA ILE A 418 -9.28 -14.21 20.94
C ILE A 418 -9.99 -13.49 19.79
N LEU A 419 -9.31 -12.55 19.12
CA LEU A 419 -9.90 -11.79 18.01
C LEU A 419 -10.24 -12.69 16.81
N GLN A 420 -9.44 -13.73 16.55
CA GLN A 420 -9.73 -14.73 15.53
C GLN A 420 -10.99 -15.53 15.86
N MET A 421 -11.20 -15.90 17.14
CA MET A 421 -12.43 -16.56 17.58
C MET A 421 -13.65 -15.65 17.40
N ILE A 422 -13.54 -14.38 17.78
CA ILE A 422 -14.62 -13.41 17.59
C ILE A 422 -14.92 -13.20 16.10
N ARG A 423 -13.89 -13.19 15.23
CA ARG A 423 -14.09 -13.12 13.78
C ARG A 423 -14.92 -14.28 13.25
N ILE A 424 -14.71 -15.50 13.76
CA ILE A 424 -15.51 -16.68 13.38
C ILE A 424 -16.96 -16.51 13.84
N GLN A 425 -17.19 -16.00 15.05
CA GLN A 425 -18.54 -15.70 15.55
C GLN A 425 -19.26 -14.65 14.67
N LEU A 426 -18.54 -13.59 14.30
CA LEU A 426 -19.06 -12.53 13.45
C LEU A 426 -19.41 -13.00 12.03
N LEU A 427 -18.69 -14.00 11.49
CA LEU A 427 -19.01 -14.64 10.21
C LEU A 427 -20.27 -15.52 10.27
N ALA A 428 -20.68 -15.94 11.46
CA ALA A 428 -21.91 -16.70 11.69
C ALA A 428 -23.14 -15.78 11.93
N CYS A 429 -22.95 -14.47 11.87
CA CYS A 429 -23.97 -13.43 12.05
C CYS A 429 -24.38 -12.77 10.73
#